data_AF-A0A971XU66-F1
#
_entry.id   AF-A0A971XU66-F1
#
_cell.length_a   1.000
_cell.length_b   1.000
_cell.length_c   1.000
_cell.angle_alpha   90.00
_cell.angle_beta   90.00
_cell.angle_gamma   90.00
#
_symmetry.space_group_name_H-M   'P 1'
#
loop_
_entity.id
_entity.type
_entity.pdbx_description
1 polymer ?
#
loop_
_entity_poly.entity_id
_entity_poly.type
_entity_poly.pdbx_seq_one_letter_code
_entity_poly.pdbx_strand_id
1 'polypeptide(L)'
;MKTAKEKIAYLRGLLEGGNLYGKDPGDGILWDQLLDILDDMAVAINALSANQDELTEYVEAIDSDLMDLEDEVYADADDDDDDWVEIECPECGEPVTFEQGFLYDDDVQITCPECGGVVYQGENFQDFDDLLDYEDEDDEDEE
;
A
#
# COMPACT_ATOMS: atom_id res chain seq x y z
N MET A 1 14.25 -33.63 7.18
CA MET A 1 13.73 -33.82 5.81
C MET A 1 14.93 -33.89 4.88
N LYS A 2 15.03 -34.86 3.95
CA LYS A 2 16.24 -34.99 3.12
C LYS A 2 16.32 -33.84 2.11
N THR A 3 17.48 -33.19 1.97
CA THR A 3 17.71 -32.10 1.01
C THR A 3 17.66 -32.62 -0.43
N ALA A 4 17.44 -31.74 -1.41
CA ALA A 4 17.47 -32.12 -2.83
C ALA A 4 18.80 -32.81 -3.19
N LYS A 5 19.93 -32.27 -2.72
CA LYS A 5 21.27 -32.87 -2.88
C LYS A 5 21.38 -34.27 -2.28
N GLU A 6 20.86 -34.51 -1.09
CA GLU A 6 20.88 -35.85 -0.48
C GLU A 6 20.07 -36.88 -1.26
N LYS A 7 18.97 -36.45 -1.89
CA LYS A 7 18.15 -37.29 -2.76
C LYS A 7 18.86 -37.60 -4.09
N ILE A 8 19.55 -36.61 -4.66
CA ILE A 8 20.33 -36.78 -5.90
C ILE A 8 21.54 -37.71 -5.65
N ALA A 9 22.25 -37.53 -4.54
CA ALA A 9 23.34 -38.42 -4.13
C ALA A 9 22.87 -39.87 -3.91
N TYR A 10 21.68 -40.05 -3.33
CA TYR A 10 21.06 -41.38 -3.20
C TYR A 10 20.71 -42.00 -4.55
N LEU A 11 20.18 -41.21 -5.49
CA LEU A 11 19.91 -41.66 -6.87
C LEU A 11 21.19 -42.08 -7.60
N ARG A 12 22.27 -41.30 -7.49
CA ARG A 12 23.58 -41.65 -8.06
C ARG A 12 24.07 -43.00 -7.54
N GLY A 13 24.03 -43.21 -6.21
CA GLY A 13 24.42 -44.49 -5.60
C GLY A 13 23.51 -45.66 -6.00
N LEU A 14 22.22 -45.42 -6.23
CA LEU A 14 21.29 -46.45 -6.70
C LEU A 14 21.55 -46.84 -8.17
N LEU A 15 21.90 -45.88 -9.02
CA LEU A 15 22.22 -46.11 -10.43
C LEU A 15 23.53 -46.92 -10.57
N GLU A 16 24.56 -46.54 -9.81
CA GLU A 16 25.85 -47.25 -9.74
C GLU A 16 25.74 -48.64 -9.14
N GLY A 17 25.05 -48.78 -8.00
CA GLY A 17 24.90 -50.06 -7.29
C GLY A 17 23.90 -51.02 -7.91
N GLY A 18 22.92 -50.50 -8.66
CA GLY A 18 21.85 -51.29 -9.27
C GLY A 18 22.12 -51.72 -10.72
N ASN A 19 23.23 -51.28 -11.34
CA ASN A 19 23.51 -51.43 -12.76
C ASN A 19 22.32 -50.99 -13.65
N LEU A 20 21.72 -49.86 -13.28
CA LEU A 20 20.49 -49.35 -13.91
C LEU A 20 20.75 -48.44 -15.11
N TYR A 21 22.02 -48.17 -15.41
CA TYR A 21 22.50 -47.36 -16.53
C TYR A 21 22.23 -47.96 -17.92
N GLY A 22 21.32 -48.92 -18.06
CA GLY A 22 21.10 -49.62 -19.32
C GLY A 22 22.28 -50.51 -19.71
N LYS A 23 22.18 -51.15 -20.88
CA LYS A 23 23.27 -51.98 -21.43
C LYS A 23 24.15 -51.20 -22.40
N ASP A 24 23.67 -50.06 -22.88
CA ASP A 24 24.39 -49.22 -23.84
C ASP A 24 25.25 -48.19 -23.09
N PRO A 25 26.51 -47.98 -23.49
CA PRO A 25 27.35 -46.93 -22.91
C PRO A 25 26.73 -45.52 -22.97
N GLY A 26 25.86 -45.23 -23.94
CA GLY A 26 25.18 -43.94 -24.07
C GLY A 26 24.15 -43.65 -22.98
N ASP A 27 23.52 -44.67 -22.42
CA ASP A 27 22.53 -44.53 -21.34
C ASP A 27 23.21 -44.06 -20.04
N GLY A 28 24.44 -44.51 -19.78
CA GLY A 28 25.28 -44.03 -18.68
C GLY A 28 25.52 -42.52 -18.70
N ILE A 29 25.92 -42.03 -19.87
CA ILE A 29 26.23 -40.61 -20.10
C ILE A 29 24.98 -39.74 -19.92
N LEU A 30 23.82 -40.21 -20.38
CA LEU A 30 22.55 -39.50 -20.22
C LEU A 30 22.18 -39.32 -18.74
N TRP A 31 22.31 -40.38 -17.94
CA TRP A 31 22.01 -40.34 -16.51
C TRP A 31 22.96 -39.42 -15.76
N ASP A 32 24.25 -39.44 -16.08
CA ASP A 32 25.22 -38.54 -15.46
C ASP A 32 24.89 -37.08 -15.78
N GLN A 33 24.59 -36.75 -17.04
CA GLN A 33 24.17 -35.40 -17.42
C GLN A 33 22.87 -34.97 -16.72
N LEU A 34 21.90 -35.89 -16.58
CA LEU A 34 20.67 -35.60 -15.88
C LEU A 34 20.90 -35.33 -14.39
N LEU A 35 21.75 -36.13 -13.74
CA LEU A 35 22.10 -35.94 -12.33
C LEU A 35 22.82 -34.61 -12.11
N ASP A 36 23.72 -34.22 -13.01
CA ASP A 36 24.44 -32.95 -12.93
C ASP A 36 23.47 -31.76 -13.05
N ILE A 37 22.52 -31.80 -14.00
CA ILE A 37 21.47 -30.77 -14.12
C ILE A 37 20.62 -30.70 -12.84
N LEU A 38 20.26 -31.84 -12.25
CA LEU A 38 19.50 -31.87 -11.01
C LEU A 38 20.30 -31.28 -9.83
N ASP A 39 21.61 -31.49 -9.78
CA ASP A 39 22.48 -30.90 -8.77
C ASP A 39 22.59 -29.39 -8.92
N ASP A 40 22.72 -28.88 -10.15
CA ASP A 40 22.70 -27.46 -10.46
C ASP A 40 21.36 -26.82 -10.06
N MET A 41 20.24 -27.49 -10.36
CA MET A 41 18.91 -27.06 -9.92
C MET A 41 18.79 -27.05 -8.39
N ALA A 42 19.34 -28.06 -7.71
CA ALA A 42 19.34 -28.10 -6.25
C ALA A 42 20.15 -26.94 -5.65
N VAL A 43 21.27 -26.55 -6.26
CA VAL A 43 22.03 -25.35 -5.84
C VAL A 43 21.22 -24.08 -6.07
N ALA A 44 20.65 -23.91 -7.27
CA ALA A 44 19.87 -22.73 -7.62
C ALA A 44 18.65 -22.55 -6.70
N ILE A 45 17.93 -23.65 -6.38
CA ILE A 45 16.78 -23.63 -5.47
C ILE A 45 17.19 -23.22 -4.07
N ASN A 46 18.31 -23.74 -3.55
CA ASN A 46 18.77 -23.35 -2.21
C ASN A 46 19.18 -21.87 -2.16
N ALA A 47 19.84 -21.36 -3.21
CA ALA A 47 20.17 -19.95 -3.30
C ALA A 47 18.91 -19.06 -3.40
N LEU A 48 17.91 -19.51 -4.16
CA LEU A 48 16.62 -18.82 -4.24
C LEU A 48 15.89 -18.80 -2.89
N SER A 49 15.90 -19.91 -2.16
CA SER A 49 15.32 -19.98 -0.82
C SER A 49 16.00 -19.00 0.13
N ALA A 50 17.33 -18.91 0.12
CA ALA A 50 18.06 -17.97 0.96
C ALA A 50 17.71 -16.51 0.62
N ASN A 51 17.61 -16.18 -0.66
CA ASN A 51 17.18 -14.84 -1.09
C ASN A 51 15.73 -14.55 -0.67
N GLN A 52 14.86 -15.55 -0.69
CA GLN A 52 13.47 -15.41 -0.24
C GLN A 52 13.37 -15.19 1.27
N ASP A 53 14.23 -15.86 2.05
CA ASP A 53 14.31 -15.63 3.50
C ASP A 53 14.76 -14.19 3.78
N GLU A 54 15.78 -13.68 3.07
CA GLU A 54 16.22 -12.27 3.18
C GLU A 54 15.11 -11.28 2.78
N LEU A 55 14.38 -11.56 1.70
CA LEU A 55 13.23 -10.72 1.30
C LEU A 55 12.12 -10.73 2.35
N THR A 56 11.88 -11.87 3.00
CA THR A 56 10.91 -11.97 4.09
C THR A 56 11.31 -11.05 5.23
N GLU A 57 12.58 -11.08 5.64
CA GLU A 57 13.10 -10.17 6.68
C GLU A 57 12.94 -8.70 6.30
N TYR A 58 13.20 -8.32 5.04
CA TYR A 58 12.97 -6.93 4.59
C TYR A 58 11.50 -6.55 4.61
N VAL A 59 10.60 -7.44 4.21
CA VAL A 59 9.15 -7.18 4.23
C VAL A 59 8.65 -7.04 5.66
N GLU A 60 9.10 -7.89 6.58
CA GLU A 60 8.78 -7.78 8.01
C GLU A 60 9.30 -6.46 8.61
N ALA A 61 10.50 -6.00 8.20
CA ALA A 61 11.01 -4.71 8.62
C ALA A 61 10.14 -3.54 8.10
N ILE A 62 9.73 -3.59 6.83
CA ILE A 62 8.82 -2.58 6.25
C ILE A 62 7.47 -2.58 6.98
N ASP A 63 6.92 -3.75 7.26
CA ASP A 63 5.65 -3.89 8.01
C ASP A 63 5.76 -3.25 9.40
N SER A 64 6.85 -3.51 10.11
CA SER A 64 7.12 -2.87 11.41
C SER A 64 7.26 -1.35 11.29
N ASP A 65 8.01 -0.84 10.31
CA ASP A 65 8.19 0.60 10.11
C ASP A 65 6.86 1.29 9.76
N LEU A 66 5.99 0.61 9.00
CA LEU A 66 4.65 1.10 8.67
C LEU A 66 3.72 1.07 9.88
N MET A 67 3.82 0.05 10.74
CA MET A 67 3.07 -0.01 11.99
C MET A 67 3.45 1.15 12.92
N ASP A 68 4.74 1.45 13.06
CA ASP A 68 5.20 2.59 13.85
C ASP A 68 4.67 3.93 13.28
N LEU A 69 4.62 4.06 11.95
CA LEU A 69 4.03 5.23 11.28
C LEU A 69 2.51 5.29 11.45
N GLU A 70 1.83 4.14 11.41
CA GLU A 70 0.39 4.05 11.66
C GLU A 70 0.07 4.52 13.08
N ASP A 71 0.84 4.05 14.06
CA ASP A 71 0.73 4.53 15.43
C ASP A 71 1.06 6.04 15.51
N GLU A 72 2.08 6.57 14.85
CA GLU A 72 2.39 8.01 14.93
C GLU A 72 1.32 8.90 14.25
N VAL A 73 0.75 8.45 13.14
CA VAL A 73 -0.19 9.25 12.32
C VAL A 73 -1.64 9.05 12.74
N TYR A 74 -2.00 7.85 13.18
CA TYR A 74 -3.37 7.47 13.52
C TYR A 74 -3.57 7.16 15.02
N ALA A 75 -2.57 7.26 15.91
CA ALA A 75 -2.81 7.05 17.35
C ALA A 75 -3.80 8.05 17.98
N ASP A 76 -3.96 9.24 17.39
CA ASP A 76 -4.98 10.21 17.82
C ASP A 76 -6.32 10.04 17.05
N ALA A 77 -6.39 9.15 16.05
CA ALA A 77 -7.61 8.90 15.27
C ALA A 77 -8.52 7.81 15.88
N ASP A 78 -8.03 7.05 16.88
CA ASP A 78 -8.81 6.02 17.58
C ASP A 78 -9.78 6.60 18.66
N ASP A 79 -9.83 7.94 18.79
CA ASP A 79 -10.86 8.67 19.56
C ASP A 79 -11.73 9.60 18.66
N ASP A 80 -11.47 9.66 17.34
CA ASP A 80 -12.18 10.55 16.38
C ASP A 80 -12.61 9.82 15.09
N ASP A 81 -13.05 8.56 15.20
CA ASP A 81 -13.81 7.85 14.15
C ASP A 81 -15.22 8.49 13.90
N ASP A 82 -15.49 9.66 14.52
CA ASP A 82 -16.73 10.44 14.45
C ASP A 82 -16.55 11.85 13.84
N ASP A 83 -15.36 12.24 13.37
CA ASP A 83 -15.13 13.59 12.83
C ASP A 83 -15.48 13.73 11.33
N TRP A 84 -16.32 12.86 10.78
CA TRP A 84 -16.89 13.01 9.43
C TRP A 84 -18.41 13.07 9.50
N VAL A 85 -18.98 14.14 8.95
CA VAL A 85 -20.43 14.34 8.89
C VAL A 85 -20.93 14.13 7.46
N GLU A 86 -22.07 13.46 7.33
CA GLU A 86 -22.83 13.34 6.08
C GLU A 86 -24.06 14.24 6.14
N ILE A 87 -24.18 15.17 5.20
CA ILE A 87 -25.35 16.04 5.03
C ILE A 87 -25.95 15.84 3.63
N GLU A 88 -27.26 15.69 3.57
CA GLU A 88 -28.00 15.63 2.30
C GLU A 88 -28.08 17.03 1.67
N CYS A 89 -27.64 17.17 0.43
CA CYS A 89 -27.70 18.45 -0.28
C CYS A 89 -29.18 18.86 -0.52
N PRO A 90 -29.61 20.08 -0.13
CA PRO A 90 -31.00 20.51 -0.29
C PRO A 90 -31.43 20.70 -1.75
N GLU A 91 -30.49 20.87 -2.68
CA GLU A 91 -30.77 21.12 -4.11
C GLU A 91 -30.90 19.83 -4.92
N CYS A 92 -30.03 18.83 -4.69
CA CYS A 92 -30.00 17.61 -5.51
C CYS A 92 -30.31 16.32 -4.74
N GLY A 93 -30.33 16.34 -3.40
CA GLY A 93 -30.58 15.16 -2.57
C GLY A 93 -29.41 14.17 -2.51
N GLU A 94 -28.25 14.51 -3.06
CA GLU A 94 -27.06 13.67 -2.94
C GLU A 94 -26.38 13.90 -1.58
N PRO A 95 -25.92 12.84 -0.90
CA PRO A 95 -25.19 12.95 0.35
C PRO A 95 -23.80 13.52 0.10
N VAL A 96 -23.41 14.50 0.92
CA VAL A 96 -22.08 15.12 0.90
C VAL A 96 -21.40 14.85 2.23
N THR A 97 -20.22 14.25 2.18
CA THR A 97 -19.42 13.86 3.35
C THR A 97 -18.21 14.78 3.48
N PHE A 98 -17.98 15.33 4.67
CA PHE A 98 -16.87 16.24 4.95
C PHE A 98 -16.47 16.19 6.43
N GLU A 99 -15.29 16.73 6.76
CA GLU A 99 -14.74 16.75 8.12
C GLU A 99 -15.61 17.63 9.05
N GLN A 100 -16.01 17.11 10.20
CA GLN A 100 -16.82 17.80 11.21
C GLN A 100 -16.16 19.10 11.69
N GLY A 101 -14.83 19.19 11.63
CA GLY A 101 -14.09 20.43 11.89
C GLY A 101 -14.60 21.64 11.08
N PHE A 102 -15.09 21.43 9.86
CA PHE A 102 -15.66 22.50 9.04
C PHE A 102 -16.98 23.07 9.56
N LEU A 103 -17.70 22.36 10.45
CA LEU A 103 -18.91 22.88 11.09
C LEU A 103 -18.62 23.87 12.23
N TYR A 104 -17.38 23.92 12.70
CA TYR A 104 -16.93 24.84 13.75
C TYR A 104 -16.06 25.98 13.20
N ASP A 105 -15.80 25.97 11.89
CA ASP A 105 -15.07 27.03 11.21
C ASP A 105 -16.07 28.05 10.64
N ASP A 106 -16.04 29.25 11.21
CA ASP A 106 -17.00 30.31 10.86
C ASP A 106 -16.72 30.91 9.47
N ASP A 107 -15.55 30.65 8.88
CA ASP A 107 -15.09 31.23 7.60
C ASP A 107 -15.11 30.21 6.43
N VAL A 108 -15.90 29.13 6.55
CA VAL A 108 -15.96 28.05 5.54
C VAL A 108 -17.33 27.96 4.85
N GLN A 109 -17.30 27.65 3.55
CA GLN A 109 -18.46 27.29 2.74
C GLN A 109 -18.25 25.91 2.10
N ILE A 110 -19.22 25.02 2.26
CA ILE A 110 -19.21 23.68 1.70
C ILE A 110 -20.23 23.61 0.57
N THR A 111 -19.76 23.30 -0.64
CA THR A 111 -20.59 23.16 -1.83
C THR A 111 -20.74 21.70 -2.24
N CYS A 112 -21.91 21.33 -2.73
CA CYS A 112 -22.15 20.01 -3.28
C CYS A 112 -21.34 19.80 -4.59
N PRO A 113 -20.59 18.70 -4.73
CA PRO A 113 -19.80 18.43 -5.94
C PRO A 113 -20.65 18.13 -7.18
N GLU A 114 -21.91 17.69 -7.00
CA GLU A 114 -22.79 17.32 -8.12
C GLU A 114 -23.55 18.51 -8.70
N CYS A 115 -24.07 19.40 -7.85
CA CYS A 115 -24.92 20.53 -8.29
C CYS A 115 -24.32 21.91 -8.03
N GLY A 116 -23.24 22.00 -7.26
CA GLY A 116 -22.63 23.28 -6.86
C GLY A 116 -23.46 24.07 -5.84
N GLY A 117 -24.58 23.54 -5.34
CA GLY A 117 -25.39 24.17 -4.30
C GLY A 117 -24.65 24.22 -2.96
N VAL A 118 -24.91 25.25 -2.16
CA VAL A 118 -24.32 25.39 -0.81
C VAL A 118 -25.00 24.41 0.15
N VAL A 119 -24.20 23.55 0.76
CA VAL A 119 -24.64 22.53 1.74
C VAL A 119 -24.50 23.07 3.16
N TYR A 120 -23.44 23.82 3.44
CA TYR A 120 -23.17 24.46 4.72
C TYR A 120 -22.42 25.78 4.53
N GLN A 121 -22.69 26.77 5.38
CA GLN A 121 -22.04 28.07 5.41
C GLN A 121 -21.84 28.51 6.86
N GLY A 122 -20.61 28.86 7.23
CA GLY A 122 -20.27 29.43 8.54
C GLY A 122 -20.82 30.86 8.71
N GLU A 123 -21.03 31.28 9.96
CA GLU A 123 -21.68 32.57 10.27
C GLU A 123 -20.84 33.81 9.87
N ASN A 124 -19.53 33.64 9.69
CA ASN A 124 -18.59 34.72 9.37
C ASN A 124 -17.99 34.59 7.96
N PHE A 125 -18.54 33.70 7.11
CA PHE A 125 -18.14 33.57 5.72
C PHE A 125 -18.45 34.87 4.96
N GLN A 126 -17.45 35.72 4.80
CA GLN A 126 -17.51 36.93 3.99
C GLN A 126 -17.39 36.53 2.53
N ASP A 127 -18.49 36.63 1.79
CA ASP A 127 -18.43 36.47 0.35
C ASP A 127 -17.53 37.56 -0.22
N PHE A 128 -16.66 37.22 -1.18
CA PHE A 128 -15.68 38.17 -1.72
C PHE A 128 -16.37 39.39 -2.36
N ASP A 129 -17.63 39.24 -2.77
CA ASP A 129 -18.49 40.32 -3.26
C ASP A 129 -18.90 41.33 -2.17
N ASP A 130 -18.98 40.94 -0.89
CA ASP A 130 -19.32 41.85 0.23
C ASP A 130 -18.13 42.72 0.69
N LEU A 131 -16.91 42.35 0.28
CA LEU A 131 -15.66 43.08 0.57
C LEU A 131 -15.39 44.24 -0.40
N LEU A 132 -16.17 44.36 -1.48
CA LEU A 132 -15.99 45.39 -2.51
C LEU A 132 -16.75 46.70 -2.22
N ASP A 133 -17.52 46.78 -1.14
CA ASP A 133 -18.29 47.97 -0.75
C ASP A 133 -17.50 48.99 0.11
N TYR A 134 -16.19 48.78 0.33
CA TYR A 134 -15.31 49.65 1.14
C TYR A 134 -14.27 50.46 0.33
N GLU A 135 -14.56 50.82 -0.92
CA GLU A 135 -13.82 51.87 -1.61
C GLU A 135 -14.79 53.00 -1.97
N ASP A 136 -14.73 54.12 -1.22
CA ASP A 136 -14.96 55.52 -1.67
C ASP A 136 -15.74 56.45 -0.69
N GLU A 137 -15.37 56.54 0.60
CA GLU A 137 -15.60 57.74 1.46
C GLU A 137 -14.42 57.75 2.45
N ASP A 138 -13.40 58.62 2.46
CA ASP A 138 -13.38 60.09 2.44
C ASP A 138 -11.94 60.59 2.13
N ASP A 139 -11.75 61.35 1.05
CA ASP A 139 -10.66 62.33 0.96
C ASP A 139 -11.24 63.72 1.37
N GLU A 140 -11.49 63.91 2.66
CA GLU A 140 -11.66 65.26 3.23
C GLU A 140 -10.29 65.86 3.57
N ASP A 141 -9.62 66.42 2.55
CA ASP A 141 -8.55 67.40 2.74
C ASP A 141 -9.17 68.80 2.92
N GLU A 142 -9.54 69.17 4.16
CA GLU A 142 -9.70 70.57 4.59
C GLU A 142 -8.97 70.86 5.92
N GLU A 143 -7.71 71.28 5.82
CA GLU A 143 -7.07 72.50 6.39
C GLU A 143 -5.55 72.36 6.62
#